data_AF-A0A7D5T190-F1
#
_entry.id   AF-A0A7D5T190-F1
#
_cell.length_a   1.000
_cell.length_b   1.000
_cell.length_c   1.000
_cell.angle_alpha   90.00
_cell.angle_beta   90.00
_cell.angle_gamma   90.00
#
_symmetry.space_group_name_H-M   'P 1'
#
loop_
_entity.id
_entity.type
_entity.pdbx_description
1 polymer ?
#
loop_
_entity_poly.entity_id
_entity_poly.type
_entity_poly.pdbx_seq_one_letter_code
_entity_poly.pdbx_strand_id
1 'polypeptide(L)'
;MEEDSKDKNVTFVTISAEKIPFGRNNFIEVARKRAKTADGGENEFISLSRGYYLPDGTERFKKSVTIPDDPQIKNFVIEKIKSM
;
A
#
# COMPACT_ATOMS: atom_id res chain seq x y z
N MET A 1 24.08 -24.55 5.07
CA MET A 1 24.22 -23.11 4.73
C MET A 1 23.25 -22.37 5.61
N GLU A 2 23.80 -21.40 6.32
CA GLU A 2 23.35 -20.86 7.60
C GLU A 2 22.05 -20.06 7.52
N GLU A 3 21.37 -20.03 8.67
CA GLU A 3 20.18 -19.27 8.99
C GLU A 3 20.39 -17.76 8.78
N ASP A 4 19.48 -17.09 8.08
CA ASP A 4 19.25 -15.65 8.27
C ASP A 4 17.75 -15.36 8.21
N SER A 5 16.99 -16.08 9.04
CA SER A 5 15.66 -15.62 9.47
C SER A 5 15.85 -14.54 10.54
N LYS A 6 16.45 -13.41 10.16
CA LYS A 6 16.28 -12.19 10.95
C LYS A 6 14.86 -11.70 10.69
N ASP A 7 13.94 -12.12 11.56
CA ASP A 7 12.72 -11.35 11.84
C ASP A 7 13.13 -9.98 12.38
N LYS A 8 13.65 -9.12 11.49
CA LYS A 8 13.77 -7.70 11.76
C LYS A 8 12.34 -7.23 11.93
N ASN A 9 11.94 -6.89 13.15
CA ASN A 9 10.65 -6.27 13.42
C ASN A 9 10.47 -5.08 12.45
N VAL A 10 9.64 -5.27 11.42
CA VAL A 10 9.28 -4.22 10.46
C VAL A 10 7.93 -3.67 10.88
N THR A 11 7.91 -2.39 11.25
CA THR A 11 6.67 -1.67 11.54
C THR A 11 6.26 -0.86 10.31
N PHE A 12 4.98 -0.91 9.96
CA PHE A 12 4.44 -0.14 8.85
C PHE A 12 3.60 1.01 9.40
N VAL A 13 3.96 2.23 9.00
CA VAL A 13 3.24 3.46 9.37
C VAL A 13 2.59 4.03 8.12
N THR A 14 1.29 4.32 8.17
CA THR A 14 0.61 5.05 7.09
C THR A 14 0.84 6.55 7.28
N ILE A 15 1.44 7.19 6.28
CA ILE A 15 1.70 8.64 6.27
C ILE A 15 0.47 9.39 5.76
N SER A 16 -0.09 8.92 4.65
CA SER A 16 -1.30 9.48 4.06
C SER A 16 -2.08 8.37 3.35
N ALA A 17 -3.39 8.51 3.30
CA ALA A 17 -4.26 7.62 2.55
C ALA A 17 -5.44 8.40 2.00
N GLU A 18 -5.70 8.24 0.71
CA GLU A 18 -6.88 8.76 0.05
C GLU A 18 -7.65 7.60 -0.58
N LYS A 19 -8.97 7.63 -0.45
CA LYS A 19 -9.84 6.58 -0.99
C LYS A 19 -11.03 7.16 -1.74
N ILE A 20 -11.45 6.43 -2.76
CA ILE A 20 -12.63 6.75 -3.55
C ILE A 20 -13.56 5.53 -3.59
N PRO A 21 -14.86 5.70 -3.27
CA PRO A 21 -15.84 4.62 -3.39
C PRO A 21 -16.16 4.35 -4.87
N PHE A 22 -16.53 3.11 -5.18
CA PHE A 22 -17.04 2.73 -6.49
C PHE A 22 -17.99 1.53 -6.40
N GLY A 23 -18.87 1.39 -7.40
CA GLY A 23 -19.89 0.36 -7.42
C GLY A 23 -20.82 0.45 -6.21
N ARG A 24 -21.27 -0.71 -5.69
CA ARG A 24 -22.26 -0.74 -4.60
C ARG A 24 -21.65 -0.50 -3.20
N ASN A 25 -20.50 -1.10 -2.92
CA ASN A 25 -19.88 -1.06 -1.60
C ASN A 25 -18.34 -1.20 -1.65
N ASN A 26 -17.70 -0.93 -2.79
CA ASN A 26 -16.25 -1.09 -2.92
C ASN A 26 -15.56 0.27 -2.81
N PHE A 27 -14.26 0.26 -2.53
CA PHE A 27 -13.41 1.43 -2.64
C PHE A 27 -12.02 1.05 -3.17
N ILE A 28 -11.36 2.02 -3.80
CA ILE A 28 -9.93 1.99 -4.06
C ILE A 28 -9.28 2.98 -3.10
N GLU A 29 -8.20 2.56 -2.46
CA GLU A 29 -7.36 3.39 -1.59
C GLU A 29 -5.95 3.48 -2.18
N VAL A 30 -5.40 4.69 -2.20
CA VAL A 30 -3.98 4.96 -2.46
C VAL A 30 -3.38 5.50 -1.16
N ALA A 31 -2.46 4.75 -0.57
CA ALA A 31 -1.83 5.12 0.69
C ALA A 31 -0.30 5.20 0.56
N ARG A 32 0.31 6.26 1.09
CA ARG A 32 1.76 6.33 1.30
C ARG A 32 2.08 5.72 2.66
N LYS A 33 2.95 4.72 2.67
CA LYS A 33 3.36 4.00 3.89
C LYS A 33 4.88 4.05 4.04
N ARG A 34 5.34 4.00 5.28
CA ARG A 34 6.74 3.90 5.65
C ARG A 34 6.97 2.61 6.42
N ALA A 35 7.86 1.76 5.92
CA ALA A 35 8.41 0.65 6.66
C ALA A 35 9.57 1.15 7.52
N LYS A 36 9.56 0.84 8.82
CA LYS A 36 10.68 1.09 9.73
C LYS A 36 11.19 -0.24 10.27
N THR A 37 12.49 -0.49 10.10
CA THR A 37 13.16 -1.67 10.64
C THR A 37 13.83 -1.34 11.97
N ALA A 38 13.97 -2.33 12.86
CA ALA A 38 14.57 -2.15 14.18
C ALA A 38 16.02 -1.61 14.15
N ASP A 39 16.74 -1.85 13.06
CA ASP A 39 18.09 -1.36 12.76
C ASP A 39 18.12 0.08 12.21
N GLY A 40 16.99 0.80 12.23
CA GLY A 40 16.90 2.21 11.83
C GLY A 40 16.74 2.44 10.32
N GLY A 41 16.53 1.38 9.54
CA GLY A 41 16.18 1.50 8.13
C GLY A 41 14.76 2.03 7.98
N GLU A 42 14.59 3.09 7.19
CA GLU A 42 13.28 3.60 6.80
C GLU A 42 13.12 3.52 5.28
N ASN A 43 12.00 2.98 4.80
CA ASN A 43 11.68 2.96 3.38
C ASN A 43 10.22 3.38 3.14
N GLU A 44 10.00 4.30 2.21
CA GLU A 44 8.66 4.72 1.80
C GLU A 44 8.19 3.95 0.56
N PHE A 45 6.89 3.69 0.51
CA PHE A 45 6.24 3.06 -0.63
C PHE A 45 4.77 3.46 -0.72
N ILE A 46 4.20 3.29 -1.91
CA ILE A 46 2.77 3.49 -2.17
C ILE A 46 2.08 2.14 -2.09
N SER A 47 0.92 2.09 -1.44
CA SER A 47 0.05 0.93 -1.32
C SER A 47 -1.26 1.26 -2.02
N LEU A 48 -1.50 0.63 -3.17
CA LEU A 48 -2.78 0.70 -3.88
C LEU A 48 -3.61 -0.51 -3.46
N SER A 49 -4.74 -0.26 -2.81
CA SER A 49 -5.56 -1.31 -2.21
C SER A 49 -7.00 -1.24 -2.68
N ARG A 50 -7.62 -2.39 -2.88
CA ARG A 50 -9.07 -2.51 -3.05
C ARG A 50 -9.69 -3.04 -1.77
N GLY A 51 -10.69 -2.33 -1.27
CA GLY A 51 -11.51 -2.76 -0.14
C GLY A 51 -13.00 -2.66 -0.42
N TYR A 52 -13.78 -2.99 0.60
CA TYR A 52 -15.23 -2.90 0.59
C TYR A 52 -15.78 -2.60 1.98
N TYR A 53 -16.97 -2.02 2.01
CA TYR A 53 -17.73 -1.72 3.21
C TYR A 53 -18.68 -2.88 3.54
N LEU A 54 -18.73 -3.23 4.82
CA LEU A 54 -19.71 -4.14 5.41
C LEU A 54 -21.04 -3.42 5.70
N PRO A 55 -22.14 -4.16 5.97
CA PRO A 55 -23.44 -3.54 6.29
C PRO A 55 -23.41 -2.64 7.53
N ASP A 56 -22.48 -2.89 8.45
CA ASP A 56 -22.24 -2.07 9.65
C ASP A 56 -21.36 -0.83 9.38
N GLY A 57 -20.97 -0.61 8.12
CA GLY A 57 -20.10 0.49 7.70
C GLY A 57 -18.61 0.25 7.90
N THR A 58 -18.21 -0.88 8.49
CA THR A 58 -16.79 -1.18 8.69
C THR A 58 -16.09 -1.55 7.38
N GLU A 59 -14.79 -1.27 7.32
CA GLU A 59 -13.97 -1.46 6.12
C GLU A 59 -13.21 -2.78 6.16
N ARG A 60 -13.17 -3.48 5.03
CA ARG A 60 -12.29 -4.63 4.83
C ARG A 60 -11.49 -4.47 3.54
N PHE A 61 -10.19 -4.72 3.66
CA PHE A 61 -9.28 -4.77 2.52
C PHE A 61 -9.28 -6.17 1.90
N LYS A 62 -9.39 -6.25 0.58
CA LYS A 62 -9.41 -7.52 -0.16
C LYS A 62 -8.04 -7.87 -0.74
N LYS A 63 -7.44 -6.93 -1.47
CA LYS A 63 -6.11 -7.09 -2.09
C LYS A 63 -5.41 -5.74 -2.13
N SER A 64 -4.10 -5.77 -2.05
CA SER A 64 -3.22 -4.61 -2.18
C SER A 64 -2.04 -4.92 -3.08
N VAL A 65 -1.55 -3.90 -3.78
CA VAL A 65 -0.27 -3.93 -4.48
C VAL A 65 0.64 -2.85 -3.90
N THR A 66 1.90 -3.22 -3.68
CA THR A 66 2.95 -2.30 -3.23
C THR A 66 3.69 -1.77 -4.44
N ILE A 67 3.80 -0.46 -4.52
CA ILE A 67 4.55 0.26 -5.55
C ILE A 67 5.71 0.97 -4.83
N PRO A 68 6.97 0.66 -5.16
CA PRO A 68 8.13 1.35 -4.60
C PRO A 68 8.05 2.86 -4.83
N ASP A 69 8.59 3.68 -3.92
CA ASP A 69 8.66 5.13 -4.11
C ASP A 69 9.78 5.57 -5.09
N ASP A 70 9.94 4.81 -6.17
CA ASP A 70 10.87 5.10 -7.26
C ASP A 70 10.17 5.98 -8.32
N PRO A 71 10.75 7.13 -8.74
CA PRO A 71 10.14 8.01 -9.72
C PRO A 71 9.84 7.35 -11.07
N GLN A 72 10.72 6.47 -11.57
CA GLN A 72 10.53 5.82 -12.87
C GLN A 72 9.38 4.81 -12.80
N ILE A 73 9.32 3.99 -11.74
CA ILE A 73 8.25 3.02 -11.54
C ILE A 73 6.91 3.73 -11.34
N LYS A 74 6.86 4.78 -10.50
CA LYS A 74 5.63 5.57 -10.29
C LYS A 74 5.09 6.16 -11.57
N ASN A 75 5.95 6.84 -12.34
CA ASN A 75 5.55 7.45 -13.60
C ASN A 75 5.05 6.41 -14.59
N PHE A 76 5.73 5.26 -14.71
CA PHE A 76 5.28 4.16 -15.56
C PHE A 76 3.86 3.70 -15.19
N VAL A 77 3.61 3.44 -13.89
CA VAL A 77 2.29 2.99 -13.42
C VAL A 77 1.21 4.05 -13.69
N ILE A 78 1.47 5.32 -13.37
CA ILE A 78 0.53 6.42 -13.58
C ILE A 78 0.17 6.57 -15.06
N GLU A 79 1.17 6.60 -15.94
CA GLU A 79 0.94 6.79 -17.37
C GLU A 79 0.20 5.59 -17.98
N LYS A 80 0.51 4.36 -17.56
CA LYS A 80 -0.24 3.18 -18.01
C LYS A 80 -1.70 3.20 -17.56
N ILE A 81 -1.97 3.58 -16.31
CA ILE A 81 -3.34 3.72 -15.80
C ILE A 81 -4.12 4.82 -16.55
N LYS A 82 -3.49 5.97 -16.83
CA LYS A 82 -4.15 7.06 -17.58
C LYS A 82 -4.44 6.69 -19.04
N SER A 83 -3.61 5.84 -19.64
CA SER A 83 -3.69 5.47 -21.06
C SER A 83 -4.67 4.36 -21.39
N MET A 84 -5.12 3.59 -20.39
CA MET A 84 -6.10 2.51 -20.52
C MET A 84 -7.50 3.01 -20.22
#